data_AF-A0A5R2N2N0-F1
#
_entry.id   AF-A0A5R2N2N0-F1
#
_cell.length_a   1.000
_cell.length_b   1.000
_cell.length_c   1.000
_cell.angle_alpha   90.00
_cell.angle_beta   90.00
_cell.angle_gamma   90.00
#
_symmetry.space_group_name_H-M   'P 1'
#
loop_
_entity.id
_entity.type
_entity.pdbx_description
1 polymer ?
#
loop_
_entity_poly.entity_id
_entity_poly.type
_entity_poly.pdbx_seq_one_letter_code
_entity_poly.pdbx_strand_id
1 'polypeptide(L)'
;MNTTVSGKLVTLLKRAGFRTVCLVHELPGILTSYGLADAATAVADSADTVVFPAEIVKAGFEEFVGRPVSQSVVRPQGLYLRMLYHAVDRQRVREAVRAKLQLSTNATIILCAGYADHRKGLDLFV
;
A
#
# COMPACT_ATOMS: atom_id res chain seq x y z
N MET A 1 -4.74 -11.67 8.27
CA MET A 1 -3.85 -10.62 8.84
C MET A 1 -3.68 -9.54 7.80
N ASN A 2 -3.77 -8.25 8.15
CA ASN A 2 -3.77 -7.14 7.17
C ASN A 2 -2.47 -6.29 7.16
N THR A 3 -1.46 -6.72 7.90
CA THR A 3 -0.16 -6.03 7.97
C THR A 3 0.88 -7.04 8.42
N THR A 4 2.13 -6.82 7.99
CA THR A 4 3.28 -7.61 8.42
C THR A 4 3.52 -7.49 9.93
N VAL A 5 3.14 -6.38 10.57
CA VAL A 5 3.30 -6.17 12.02
C VAL A 5 2.65 -7.29 12.84
N SER A 6 1.47 -7.74 12.43
CA SER A 6 0.76 -8.82 13.12
C SER A 6 1.26 -10.21 12.74
N GLY A 7 2.25 -10.32 11.85
CA GLY A 7 2.77 -11.58 11.31
C GLY A 7 3.23 -12.59 12.36
N LYS A 8 3.67 -12.11 13.54
CA LYS A 8 4.06 -12.98 14.68
C LYS A 8 2.93 -13.89 15.16
N LEU A 9 1.67 -13.53 14.92
CA LEU A 9 0.50 -14.32 15.32
C LEU A 9 0.19 -15.46 14.35
N VAL A 10 0.72 -15.42 13.12
CA VAL A 10 0.38 -16.41 12.07
C VAL A 10 0.73 -17.82 12.50
N THR A 11 1.90 -18.02 13.09
CA THR A 11 2.33 -19.32 13.60
C THR A 11 1.41 -19.84 14.71
N LEU A 12 0.95 -18.97 15.61
CA LEU A 12 0.00 -19.35 16.67
C LEU A 12 -1.37 -19.73 16.10
N LEU A 13 -1.89 -18.94 15.17
CA LEU A 13 -3.16 -19.22 14.49
C LEU A 13 -3.11 -20.56 13.75
N LYS A 14 -1.99 -20.86 13.08
CA LYS A 14 -1.80 -22.15 12.40
C LYS A 14 -1.76 -23.33 13.37
N ARG A 15 -1.05 -23.20 14.49
CA ARG A 15 -1.02 -24.23 15.55
C ARG A 15 -2.40 -24.47 16.15
N ALA A 16 -3.25 -23.44 16.21
CA ALA A 16 -4.63 -23.55 16.66
C ALA A 16 -5.59 -24.10 15.58
N GLY A 17 -5.09 -24.50 14.41
CA GLY A 17 -5.89 -25.11 13.34
C GLY A 17 -6.58 -24.12 12.39
N PHE A 18 -6.27 -22.82 12.48
CA PHE A 18 -6.83 -21.83 11.55
C PHE A 18 -6.09 -21.85 10.21
N ARG A 19 -6.84 -21.56 9.14
CA ARG A 19 -6.27 -21.15 7.85
C ARG A 19 -6.06 -19.64 7.83
N THR A 20 -4.91 -19.22 7.32
CA THR A 20 -4.43 -17.84 7.44
C THR A 20 -4.15 -17.21 6.07
N VAL A 21 -4.79 -16.08 5.80
CA VAL A 21 -4.46 -15.21 4.68
C VAL A 21 -3.76 -13.96 5.22
N CYS A 22 -2.58 -13.63 4.71
CA CYS A 22 -1.80 -12.48 5.11
C CYS A 22 -1.71 -11.48 3.95
N LEU A 23 -2.15 -10.25 4.18
CA LEU A 23 -1.94 -9.16 3.25
C LEU A 23 -0.68 -8.39 3.66
N VAL A 24 0.28 -8.30 2.75
CA VAL A 24 1.55 -7.61 2.95
C VAL A 24 1.60 -6.41 2.00
N HIS A 25 1.70 -5.21 2.57
CA HIS A 25 1.63 -3.95 1.82
C HIS A 25 2.92 -3.11 1.96
N GLU A 26 3.81 -3.54 2.83
CA GLU A 26 5.02 -2.82 3.19
C GLU A 26 6.18 -3.14 2.22
N LEU A 27 6.87 -2.11 1.74
CA LEU A 27 8.13 -2.25 0.98
C LEU A 27 9.31 -2.52 1.94
N PRO A 28 10.45 -3.04 1.45
CA PRO A 28 11.61 -3.41 2.28
C PRO A 28 12.11 -2.33 3.24
N GLY A 29 12.10 -1.07 2.80
CA GLY A 29 12.50 0.06 3.65
C GLY A 29 11.61 0.20 4.90
N ILE A 30 10.31 -0.03 4.77
CA ILE A 30 9.35 -0.01 5.89
C ILE A 30 9.54 -1.24 6.78
N LEU A 31 9.71 -2.42 6.19
CA LEU A 31 9.99 -3.64 6.96
C LEU A 31 11.23 -3.49 7.83
N THR A 32 12.28 -2.87 7.29
CA THR A 32 13.53 -2.58 7.98
C THR A 32 13.33 -1.53 9.07
N SER A 33 12.71 -0.39 8.76
CA SER A 33 12.57 0.71 9.72
C SER A 33 11.69 0.35 10.92
N TYR A 34 10.76 -0.59 10.76
CA TYR A 34 9.89 -1.09 11.83
C TYR A 34 10.43 -2.38 12.51
N GLY A 35 11.60 -2.89 12.10
CA GLY A 35 12.18 -4.10 12.70
C GLY A 35 11.32 -5.36 12.52
N LEU A 36 10.74 -5.56 11.35
CA LEU A 36 9.72 -6.60 11.10
C LEU A 36 10.28 -7.94 10.60
N ALA A 37 11.58 -8.18 10.72
CA ALA A 37 12.24 -9.40 10.23
C ALA A 37 11.58 -10.70 10.72
N ASP A 38 11.37 -10.83 12.04
CA ASP A 38 10.72 -12.01 12.63
C ASP A 38 9.29 -12.19 12.14
N ALA A 39 8.55 -11.09 12.03
CA ALA A 39 7.14 -11.12 11.64
C ALA A 39 6.99 -11.47 10.15
N ALA A 40 7.86 -10.93 9.29
CA ALA A 40 7.94 -11.27 7.88
C ALA A 40 8.31 -12.74 7.67
N THR A 41 9.30 -13.23 8.43
CA THR A 41 9.71 -14.65 8.40
C THR A 41 8.55 -15.56 8.83
N ALA A 42 7.86 -15.22 9.92
CA ALA A 42 6.69 -15.99 10.37
C ALA A 42 5.55 -16.02 9.33
N VAL A 43 5.32 -14.91 8.62
CA VAL A 43 4.37 -14.88 7.50
C VAL A 43 4.82 -15.80 6.37
N ALA A 44 6.08 -15.70 5.95
CA ALA A 44 6.63 -16.51 4.86
C ALA A 44 6.59 -18.01 5.15
N ASP A 45 6.82 -18.42 6.41
CA ASP A 45 6.86 -19.82 6.81
C ASP A 45 5.49 -20.42 7.12
N SER A 46 4.58 -19.62 7.69
CA SER A 46 3.35 -20.15 8.29
C SER A 46 2.09 -19.75 7.53
N ALA A 47 2.07 -18.71 6.69
CA ALA A 47 0.82 -18.31 6.03
C ALA A 47 0.35 -19.36 5.00
N ASP A 48 -0.96 -19.62 4.94
CA ASP A 48 -1.52 -20.45 3.86
C ASP A 48 -1.52 -19.71 2.53
N THR A 49 -1.69 -18.39 2.57
CA THR A 49 -1.66 -17.53 1.39
C THR A 49 -1.19 -16.14 1.77
N VAL A 50 -0.24 -15.62 1.00
CA VAL A 50 0.21 -14.22 1.10
C VAL A 50 -0.30 -13.44 -0.10
N VAL A 51 -0.96 -12.31 0.16
CA VAL A 51 -1.50 -11.42 -0.86
C VAL A 51 -0.66 -10.15 -0.89
N PHE A 52 -0.11 -9.84 -2.06
CA PHE A 52 0.64 -8.61 -2.30
C PHE A 52 -0.14 -7.68 -3.22
N PRO A 53 -0.08 -6.34 -3.03
CA PRO A 53 -0.81 -5.39 -3.87
C PRO A 53 -0.17 -5.17 -5.25
N ALA A 54 1.12 -5.48 -5.40
CA ALA A 54 1.87 -5.32 -6.64
C ALA A 54 3.11 -6.22 -6.65
N GLU A 55 3.63 -6.53 -7.85
CA GLU A 55 4.83 -7.35 -8.03
C GLU A 55 6.05 -6.77 -7.31
N ILE A 56 6.22 -5.44 -7.32
CA ILE A 56 7.33 -4.77 -6.61
C ILE A 56 7.30 -5.02 -5.10
N VAL A 57 6.11 -5.16 -4.51
CA VAL A 57 5.97 -5.45 -3.07
C VAL A 57 6.29 -6.92 -2.80
N LYS A 58 5.83 -7.84 -3.66
CA LYS A 58 6.18 -9.26 -3.57
C LYS A 58 7.69 -9.46 -3.67
N ALA A 59 8.31 -8.96 -4.73
CA ALA A 59 9.75 -9.10 -4.98
C ALA A 59 10.57 -8.52 -3.82
N GLY A 60 10.22 -7.31 -3.36
CA GLY A 60 10.89 -6.71 -2.21
C GLY A 60 10.72 -7.52 -0.92
N PHE A 61 9.53 -8.07 -0.67
CA PHE A 61 9.32 -8.93 0.50
C PHE A 61 10.13 -10.23 0.42
N GLU A 62 10.15 -10.90 -0.73
CA GLU A 62 10.93 -12.12 -0.98
C GLU A 62 12.43 -11.89 -0.81
N GLU A 63 12.94 -10.77 -1.32
CA GLU A 63 14.31 -10.31 -1.10
C GLU A 63 14.58 -10.08 0.40
N PHE A 64 13.67 -9.39 1.08
CA PHE A 64 13.79 -9.09 2.51
C PHE A 64 13.83 -10.35 3.39
N VAL A 65 13.06 -11.39 3.06
CA VAL A 65 13.10 -12.68 3.77
C VAL A 65 14.13 -13.67 3.20
N GLY A 66 14.83 -13.30 2.12
CA GLY A 66 15.88 -14.08 1.47
C GLY A 66 15.40 -15.32 0.70
N ARG A 67 14.10 -15.43 0.38
CA ARG A 67 13.53 -16.58 -0.33
C ARG A 67 12.19 -16.28 -1.02
N PRO A 68 11.83 -17.01 -2.08
CA PRO A 68 10.49 -16.93 -2.67
C PRO A 68 9.40 -17.35 -1.69
N VAL A 69 8.22 -16.73 -1.81
CA VAL A 69 7.02 -17.08 -1.04
C VAL A 69 6.12 -17.98 -1.88
N SER A 70 6.16 -19.27 -1.58
CA SER A 70 5.58 -20.35 -2.39
C SER A 70 4.07 -20.24 -2.62
N GLN A 71 3.32 -19.74 -1.63
CA GLN A 71 1.86 -19.58 -1.72
C GLN A 71 1.50 -18.11 -1.68
N SER A 72 1.71 -17.43 -2.81
CA SER A 72 1.44 -16.00 -2.94
C SER A 72 0.58 -15.66 -4.16
N VAL A 73 -0.16 -14.56 -4.05
CA VAL A 73 -0.91 -13.97 -5.15
C VAL A 73 -0.71 -12.46 -5.18
N VAL A 74 -0.54 -11.90 -6.36
CA VAL A 74 -0.53 -10.44 -6.55
C VAL A 74 -1.93 -9.99 -6.93
N ARG A 75 -2.51 -9.12 -6.11
CA ARG A 75 -3.86 -8.59 -6.30
C ARG A 75 -3.90 -7.10 -5.92
N PRO A 76 -4.05 -6.19 -6.92
CA PRO A 76 -4.14 -4.75 -6.66
C PRO A 76 -5.27 -4.40 -5.69
N GLN A 77 -4.99 -3.43 -4.83
CA GLN A 77 -5.99 -2.90 -3.90
C GLN A 77 -6.95 -1.97 -4.64
N GLY A 78 -8.26 -2.17 -4.42
CA GLY A 78 -9.30 -1.31 -4.97
C GLY A 78 -9.44 0.01 -4.20
N LEU A 79 -10.24 0.93 -4.76
CA LEU A 79 -10.66 2.15 -4.09
C LEU A 79 -11.86 1.85 -3.17
N TYR A 80 -11.74 2.22 -1.90
CA TYR A 80 -12.86 2.11 -0.95
C TYR A 80 -13.94 3.17 -1.20
N LEU A 81 -13.52 4.39 -1.52
CA LEU A 81 -14.44 5.50 -1.74
C LEU A 81 -15.04 5.44 -3.14
N ARG A 82 -16.35 5.71 -3.20
CA ARG A 82 -17.06 5.88 -4.46
C ARG A 82 -16.63 7.20 -5.10
N MET A 83 -16.28 7.18 -6.39
CA MET A 83 -16.03 8.42 -7.12
C MET A 83 -17.33 9.23 -7.20
N LEU A 84 -17.27 10.45 -6.65
CA LEU A 84 -18.39 11.40 -6.63
C LEU A 84 -18.53 12.17 -7.94
N TYR A 85 -17.46 12.22 -8.75
CA TYR A 85 -17.39 12.98 -9.99
C TYR A 85 -17.09 12.04 -11.15
N HIS A 86 -17.70 12.32 -12.30
CA HIS A 86 -17.50 11.61 -13.55
C HIS A 86 -16.86 12.53 -14.60
N ALA A 87 -16.48 11.95 -15.74
CA ALA A 87 -15.82 12.71 -16.81
C ALA A 87 -16.65 13.92 -17.30
N VAL A 88 -17.98 13.81 -17.27
CA VAL A 88 -18.92 14.88 -17.62
C VAL A 88 -18.83 16.09 -16.69
N ASP A 89 -18.44 15.89 -15.43
CA ASP A 89 -18.34 16.95 -14.42
C ASP A 89 -17.03 17.75 -14.54
N ARG A 90 -16.08 17.29 -15.37
CA ARG A 90 -14.70 17.79 -15.39
C ARG A 90 -14.62 19.32 -15.52
N GLN A 91 -15.37 19.91 -16.44
CA GLN A 91 -15.31 21.36 -16.67
C GLN A 91 -15.85 22.14 -15.47
N ARG A 92 -17.05 21.78 -15.00
CA ARG A 92 -17.69 22.37 -13.81
C ARG A 92 -16.79 22.27 -12.57
N VAL A 93 -16.17 21.12 -12.33
CA VAL A 93 -15.25 20.93 -11.19
C VAL A 93 -14.01 21.81 -11.31
N ARG A 94 -13.42 21.94 -12.51
CA ARG A 94 -12.26 22.82 -12.74
C ARG A 94 -12.58 24.29 -12.47
N GLU A 95 -13.72 24.76 -12.93
CA GLU A 95 -14.21 26.12 -12.68
C GLU A 95 -14.44 26.36 -11.19
N ALA A 96 -15.14 25.43 -10.52
CA ALA A 96 -15.41 25.52 -9.09
C ALA A 96 -14.13 25.52 -8.23
N VAL A 97 -13.14 24.68 -8.56
CA VAL A 97 -11.86 24.63 -7.85
C VAL A 97 -11.09 25.94 -8.04
N ARG A 98 -11.03 26.49 -9.25
CA ARG A 98 -10.35 27.77 -9.51
C ARG A 98 -11.03 28.94 -8.82
N ALA A 99 -12.35 29.01 -8.89
CA ALA A 99 -13.12 30.04 -8.18
C ALA A 99 -12.88 29.96 -6.67
N LYS A 100 -12.91 28.75 -6.08
CA LYS A 100 -12.66 28.52 -4.66
C LYS A 100 -11.25 28.93 -4.23
N LEU A 101 -10.25 28.68 -5.09
CA LEU A 101 -8.85 29.03 -4.84
C LEU A 101 -8.48 30.44 -5.32
N GLN A 102 -9.45 31.21 -5.84
CA GLN A 102 -9.24 32.55 -6.39
C GLN A 102 -8.18 32.61 -7.50
N LEU A 103 -8.13 31.56 -8.34
CA LEU A 103 -7.21 31.43 -9.46
C LEU A 103 -7.85 31.89 -10.78
N SER A 104 -7.01 32.33 -11.73
CA SER A 104 -7.42 32.60 -13.11
C SER A 104 -8.11 31.39 -13.75
N THR A 105 -9.09 31.64 -14.61
CA THR A 105 -9.81 30.63 -15.38
C THR A 105 -8.89 29.75 -16.24
N ASN A 106 -7.73 30.29 -16.62
CA ASN A 106 -6.72 29.60 -17.42
C ASN A 106 -5.53 29.09 -16.60
N ALA A 107 -5.58 29.19 -15.27
CA ALA A 107 -4.51 28.69 -14.42
C ALA A 107 -4.32 27.17 -14.59
N THR A 108 -3.05 26.77 -14.70
CA THR A 108 -2.61 25.38 -14.58
C THR A 108 -2.44 25.06 -13.11
N ILE A 109 -3.01 23.93 -12.67
CA ILE A 109 -2.94 23.46 -11.29
C ILE A 109 -2.18 22.14 -11.30
N ILE A 110 -1.06 22.10 -10.59
CA ILE A 110 -0.31 20.88 -10.27
C ILE A 110 -0.58 20.58 -8.80
N LEU A 111 -1.05 19.37 -8.49
CA LEU A 111 -1.42 18.96 -7.14
C LEU A 111 -0.59 17.74 -6.72
N CYS A 112 0.10 17.86 -5.59
CA CYS A 112 0.59 16.72 -4.83
C CYS A 112 -0.31 16.55 -3.59
N ALA A 113 -0.86 15.35 -3.41
CA ALA A 113 -1.73 15.02 -2.29
C ALA A 113 -1.24 13.72 -1.64
N GLY A 114 -0.78 13.81 -0.40
CA GLY A 114 -0.23 12.69 0.35
C GLY A 114 0.34 13.15 1.70
N TYR A 115 0.80 12.19 2.50
CA TYR A 115 1.56 12.51 3.71
C TYR A 115 2.89 13.17 3.32
N ALA A 116 3.24 14.26 4.00
CA ALA A 116 4.46 15.02 3.81
C ALA A 116 5.70 14.31 4.42
N ASP A 117 5.94 13.07 4.02
CA ASP A 117 7.12 12.28 4.42
C ASP A 117 8.16 12.23 3.29
N HIS A 118 9.44 12.07 3.62
CA HIS A 118 10.54 12.02 2.62
C HIS A 118 10.34 10.92 1.57
N ARG A 119 9.74 9.78 1.95
CA ARG A 119 9.46 8.67 1.02
C ARG A 119 8.35 9.03 0.02
N LYS A 120 7.54 10.06 0.29
CA LYS A 120 6.59 10.62 -0.67
C LYS A 120 7.19 11.68 -1.60
N GLY A 121 8.49 11.98 -1.47
CA GLY A 121 9.21 12.85 -2.40
C GLY A 121 8.72 14.30 -2.35
N LEU A 122 8.29 14.77 -1.18
CA LEU A 122 7.86 16.16 -1.02
C LEU A 122 9.00 17.11 -1.40
N ASP A 123 10.23 16.79 -1.03
CA ASP A 123 11.47 17.49 -1.36
C ASP A 123 11.75 17.57 -2.87
N LEU A 124 11.19 16.67 -3.67
CA LEU A 124 11.29 16.69 -5.14
C LEU A 124 10.18 17.53 -5.80
N PHE A 125 9.10 17.82 -5.07
CA PHE A 125 7.93 18.52 -5.60
C PHE A 125 8.01 20.05 -5.46
N VAL A 126 8.78 20.55 -4.48
CA VAL A 126 8.88 21.99 -4.13
C VAL A 126 9.84 22.75 -5.04
#